data_AF-A0A419A5T3-F1
#
_entry.id   AF-A0A419A5T3-F1
#
_cell.length_a   1.000
_cell.length_b   1.000
_cell.length_c   1.000
_cell.angle_alpha   90.00
_cell.angle_beta   90.00
_cell.angle_gamma   90.00
#
_symmetry.space_group_name_H-M   'P 1'
#
loop_
_entity.id
_entity.type
_entity.pdbx_description
1 polymer ?
#
loop_
_entity_poly.entity_id
_entity_poly.type
_entity_poly.pdbx_seq_one_letter_code
_entity_poly.pdbx_strand_id
1 'polypeptide(L)'
;MTPLDPYVSPQAQQAIIAGLFVAIGWWVVAFQNRRRAAELRAERVRDVQRALFAEIRAYLAVLRRDDVAAYGARIMERILTEPGYFPVIPTERNDAIFRAIVGEIHVLPRDTVDPVVLYYSQLNAIAAMIDDLRVLDVTKIGPERAAGMYRDYISMKVEAIEMGDNALEAIRANIDGRADPDGVNSPASGRSGR
;
A
#
# COMPACT_ATOMS: atom_id res chain seq x y z
N MET A 1 59.19 -16.54 20.02
CA MET A 1 59.93 -16.06 18.85
C MET A 1 58.92 -15.86 17.74
N THR A 2 58.69 -14.61 17.38
CA THR A 2 57.67 -14.16 16.42
C THR A 2 58.23 -14.25 15.00
N PRO A 3 57.42 -14.62 13.98
CA PRO A 3 57.94 -15.09 12.69
C PRO A 3 58.51 -14.00 11.75
N LEU A 4 58.64 -12.73 12.17
CA LEU A 4 59.01 -11.60 11.30
C LEU A 4 60.24 -10.80 11.76
N ASP A 5 60.94 -11.25 12.81
CA ASP A 5 62.12 -10.58 13.39
C ASP A 5 63.29 -10.24 12.41
N PRO A 6 63.53 -10.96 11.29
CA PRO A 6 64.69 -10.63 10.43
C PRO A 6 64.47 -9.44 9.48
N TYR A 7 63.24 -8.93 9.30
CA TYR A 7 62.92 -8.04 8.18
C TYR A 7 62.27 -6.71 8.56
N VAL A 8 61.85 -6.52 9.81
CA VAL A 8 61.08 -5.34 10.24
C VAL A 8 61.47 -4.94 11.66
N SER A 9 61.65 -3.63 11.92
CA SER A 9 61.94 -3.14 13.28
C SER A 9 60.76 -3.44 14.23
N PRO A 10 61.01 -3.70 15.52
CA PRO A 10 59.94 -4.03 16.49
C PRO A 10 58.81 -3.00 16.54
N GLN A 11 59.15 -1.72 16.35
CA GLN A 11 58.19 -0.60 16.30
C GLN A 11 57.33 -0.64 15.03
N ALA A 12 57.91 -1.02 13.89
CA ALA A 12 57.16 -1.16 12.64
C ALA A 12 56.22 -2.38 12.69
N GLN A 13 56.61 -3.48 13.35
CA GLN A 13 55.72 -4.62 13.57
C GLN A 13 54.54 -4.27 14.47
N GLN A 14 54.78 -3.48 15.53
CA GLN A 14 53.71 -2.97 16.40
C GLN A 14 52.77 -2.00 15.66
N ALA A 15 53.30 -1.12 14.81
CA ALA A 15 52.49 -0.20 14.00
C ALA A 15 51.63 -0.95 12.97
N ILE A 16 52.14 -2.03 12.37
CA ILE A 16 51.38 -2.87 11.44
C ILE A 16 50.23 -3.60 12.17
N ILE A 17 50.50 -4.18 13.35
CA ILE A 17 49.48 -4.87 14.14
C ILE A 17 48.43 -3.87 14.64
N ALA A 18 48.84 -2.71 15.12
CA ALA A 18 47.94 -1.64 15.55
C ALA A 18 47.05 -1.13 14.39
N GLY A 19 47.65 -0.90 13.21
CA GLY A 19 46.91 -0.50 12.00
C GLY A 19 45.90 -1.56 11.54
N LEU A 20 46.26 -2.84 11.61
CA LEU A 20 45.37 -3.95 11.25
C LEU A 20 44.16 -4.07 12.19
N PHE A 21 44.37 -3.91 13.50
CA PHE A 21 43.29 -3.91 14.49
C PHE A 21 42.28 -2.78 14.26
N VAL A 22 42.77 -1.57 13.94
CA VAL A 22 41.90 -0.42 13.63
C VAL A 22 41.10 -0.65 12.34
N ALA A 23 41.73 -1.20 11.29
CA ALA A 23 41.05 -1.48 10.02
C ALA A 23 39.95 -2.55 10.16
N ILE A 24 40.20 -3.62 10.92
CA ILE A 24 39.19 -4.66 11.21
C ILE A 24 38.04 -4.08 12.04
N GLY A 25 38.33 -3.20 13.00
CA GLY A 25 37.31 -2.50 13.79
C GLY A 25 36.34 -1.69 12.93
N TRP A 26 36.84 -0.98 11.92
CA TRP A 26 35.98 -0.21 11.00
C TRP A 26 35.12 -1.12 10.12
N TRP A 27 35.64 -2.27 9.65
CA TRP A 27 34.86 -3.21 8.85
C TRP A 27 33.74 -3.87 9.67
N VAL A 28 34.01 -4.28 10.92
CA VAL A 28 33.00 -4.82 11.83
C VAL A 28 31.92 -3.77 12.13
N VAL A 29 32.31 -2.51 12.40
CA VAL A 29 31.37 -1.40 12.60
C VAL A 29 30.55 -1.14 11.34
N ALA A 30 31.15 -1.17 10.14
CA ALA A 30 30.44 -1.01 8.88
C ALA A 30 29.44 -2.16 8.64
N PHE A 31 29.80 -3.40 8.97
CA PHE A 31 28.92 -4.56 8.86
C PHE A 31 27.77 -4.52 9.87
N GLN A 32 28.05 -4.15 11.13
CA GLN A 32 27.04 -3.93 12.16
C GLN A 32 26.09 -2.78 11.78
N ASN A 33 26.61 -1.68 11.25
CA ASN A 33 25.80 -0.56 10.77
C ASN A 33 24.94 -0.96 9.56
N ARG A 34 25.45 -1.80 8.65
CA ARG A 34 24.65 -2.37 7.54
C ARG A 34 23.54 -3.30 8.04
N ARG A 35 23.82 -4.15 9.03
CA ARG A 35 22.81 -5.02 9.66
C ARG A 35 21.74 -4.22 10.38
N ARG A 36 22.11 -3.27 11.23
CA ARG A 36 21.17 -2.37 11.92
C ARG A 36 20.34 -1.55 10.93
N ALA A 37 20.94 -1.07 9.85
CA ALA A 37 20.20 -0.36 8.81
C ALA A 37 19.19 -1.26 8.08
N ALA A 38 19.51 -2.55 7.88
CA ALA A 38 18.57 -3.52 7.32
C ALA A 38 17.44 -3.88 8.31
N GLU A 39 17.77 -4.05 9.59
CA GLU A 39 16.79 -4.31 10.67
C GLU A 39 15.80 -3.14 10.81
N LEU A 40 16.29 -1.90 10.86
CA LEU A 40 15.45 -0.70 10.92
C LEU A 40 14.56 -0.55 9.69
N ARG A 41 15.07 -0.90 8.49
CA ARG A 41 14.24 -0.92 7.27
C ARG A 41 13.13 -1.96 7.37
N ALA A 42 13.44 -3.17 7.84
CA ALA A 42 12.46 -4.24 7.99
C ALA A 42 11.39 -3.91 9.04
N GLU A 43 11.76 -3.25 10.14
CA GLU A 43 10.81 -2.71 11.13
C GLU A 43 9.89 -1.67 10.52
N ARG A 44 10.45 -0.67 9.81
CA ARG A 44 9.67 0.35 9.11
C ARG A 44 8.67 -0.25 8.12
N VAL A 45 9.09 -1.22 7.30
CA VAL A 45 8.19 -1.92 6.36
C VAL A 45 7.02 -2.56 7.09
N ARG A 46 7.27 -3.29 8.18
CA ARG A 46 6.23 -3.97 8.94
C ARG A 46 5.25 -3.01 9.59
N ASP A 47 5.75 -1.91 10.16
CA ASP A 47 4.89 -0.92 10.80
C ASP A 47 4.00 -0.20 9.78
N VAL A 48 4.56 0.15 8.62
CA VAL A 48 3.80 0.72 7.50
C VAL A 48 2.73 -0.26 7.00
N GLN A 49 3.09 -1.53 6.77
CA GLN A 49 2.15 -2.56 6.34
C GLN A 49 1.02 -2.76 7.36
N ARG A 50 1.34 -2.80 8.66
CA ARG A 50 0.33 -2.91 9.73
C ARG A 50 -0.61 -1.71 9.76
N ALA A 51 -0.08 -0.50 9.61
CA ALA A 51 -0.88 0.72 9.61
C ALA A 51 -1.82 0.78 8.40
N LEU A 52 -1.31 0.48 7.18
CA LEU A 52 -2.13 0.37 5.97
C LEU A 52 -3.21 -0.71 6.11
N PHE A 53 -2.82 -1.89 6.60
CA PHE A 53 -3.75 -2.99 6.84
C PHE A 53 -4.90 -2.56 7.76
N ALA A 54 -4.60 -1.84 8.83
CA ALA A 54 -5.61 -1.36 9.77
C ALA A 54 -6.54 -0.30 9.14
N GLU A 55 -5.99 0.65 8.37
CA GLU A 55 -6.77 1.69 7.68
C GLU A 55 -7.74 1.08 6.66
N ILE A 56 -7.23 0.23 5.76
CA ILE A 56 -8.03 -0.45 4.74
C ILE A 56 -9.13 -1.27 5.42
N ARG A 57 -8.77 -2.09 6.40
CA ARG A 57 -9.72 -2.95 7.12
C ARG A 57 -10.81 -2.13 7.82
N ALA A 58 -10.48 -0.98 8.39
CA ALA A 58 -11.45 -0.13 9.07
C ALA A 58 -12.51 0.39 8.09
N TYR A 59 -12.10 0.87 6.91
CA TYR A 59 -13.06 1.36 5.92
C TYR A 59 -13.91 0.21 5.34
N LEU A 60 -13.32 -0.95 5.03
CA LEU A 60 -14.07 -2.11 4.56
C LEU A 60 -15.10 -2.61 5.59
N ALA A 61 -14.78 -2.55 6.88
CA ALA A 61 -15.71 -2.92 7.93
C ALA A 61 -16.95 -2.02 7.92
N VAL A 62 -16.78 -0.71 7.67
CA VAL A 62 -17.92 0.23 7.53
C VAL A 62 -18.76 -0.12 6.31
N LEU A 63 -18.15 -0.30 5.14
CA LEU A 63 -18.86 -0.62 3.89
C LEU A 63 -19.71 -1.89 4.00
N ARG A 64 -19.17 -2.92 4.67
CA ARG A 64 -19.87 -4.20 4.89
C ARG A 64 -20.98 -4.07 5.92
N ARG A 65 -20.71 -3.38 7.03
CA ARG A 65 -21.71 -3.17 8.10
C ARG A 65 -22.94 -2.44 7.56
N ASP A 66 -22.73 -1.48 6.67
CA ASP A 66 -23.80 -0.65 6.12
C ASP A 66 -24.54 -1.33 4.95
N ASP A 67 -24.07 -2.50 4.49
CA ASP A 67 -24.53 -3.19 3.29
C ASP A 67 -24.75 -2.20 2.14
N VAL A 68 -23.63 -1.60 1.70
CA VAL A 68 -23.63 -0.44 0.79
C VAL A 68 -24.45 -0.67 -0.48
N ALA A 69 -24.53 -1.92 -0.98
CA ALA A 69 -25.34 -2.29 -2.11
C ALA A 69 -26.85 -2.20 -1.78
N ALA A 70 -27.29 -2.83 -0.69
CA ALA A 70 -28.69 -2.78 -0.28
C ALA A 70 -29.12 -1.37 0.13
N TYR A 71 -28.26 -0.63 0.82
CA TYR A 71 -28.48 0.78 1.13
C TYR A 71 -28.61 1.62 -0.15
N GLY A 72 -27.71 1.43 -1.11
CA GLY A 72 -27.75 2.10 -2.40
C GLY A 72 -29.06 1.90 -3.15
N ALA A 73 -29.53 0.66 -3.23
CA ALA A 73 -30.79 0.32 -3.89
C ALA A 73 -32.00 1.05 -3.27
N ARG A 74 -32.09 1.11 -1.94
CA ARG A 74 -33.16 1.85 -1.24
C ARG A 74 -33.13 3.34 -1.56
N ILE A 75 -31.95 3.95 -1.61
CA ILE A 75 -31.82 5.38 -1.90
C ILE A 75 -32.16 5.67 -3.37
N MET A 76 -31.77 4.79 -4.30
CA MET A 76 -32.14 4.91 -5.71
C MET A 76 -33.66 4.89 -5.90
N GLU A 77 -34.37 3.98 -5.23
CA GLU A 77 -35.83 3.94 -5.28
C GLU A 77 -36.45 5.28 -4.83
N ARG A 78 -35.93 5.87 -3.76
CA ARG A 78 -36.37 7.18 -3.28
C ARG A 78 -36.06 8.30 -4.27
N ILE A 79 -34.89 8.31 -4.92
CA ILE A 79 -34.56 9.31 -5.97
C ILE A 79 -35.57 9.24 -7.13
N LEU A 80 -36.03 8.05 -7.48
CA LEU A 80 -36.98 7.84 -8.58
C LEU A 80 -38.44 8.14 -8.19
N THR A 81 -38.81 7.95 -6.92
CA THR A 81 -40.21 7.99 -6.48
C THR A 81 -40.58 9.24 -5.69
N GLU A 82 -39.61 9.88 -5.03
CA GLU A 82 -39.80 11.10 -4.24
C GLU A 82 -39.33 12.33 -5.04
N PRO A 83 -40.27 13.18 -5.54
CA PRO A 83 -39.90 14.34 -6.35
C PRO A 83 -38.95 15.28 -5.62
N GLY A 84 -37.81 15.59 -6.27
CA GLY A 84 -36.80 16.49 -5.72
C GLY A 84 -35.92 15.91 -4.61
N TYR A 85 -36.09 14.62 -4.28
CA TYR A 85 -35.24 13.97 -3.30
C TYR A 85 -33.86 13.65 -3.88
N PHE A 86 -32.82 13.99 -3.11
CA PHE A 86 -31.46 13.50 -3.32
C PHE A 86 -30.79 13.35 -1.94
N PRO A 87 -30.06 12.24 -1.68
CA PRO A 87 -29.37 12.07 -0.42
C PRO A 87 -28.25 13.10 -0.25
N VAL A 88 -27.98 13.49 1.00
CA VAL A 88 -26.75 14.21 1.33
C VAL A 88 -25.57 13.25 1.19
N ILE A 89 -24.59 13.61 0.36
CA ILE A 89 -23.38 12.82 0.17
C ILE A 89 -22.27 13.32 1.11
N PRO A 90 -21.89 12.55 2.15
CA PRO A 90 -20.84 12.97 3.09
C PRO A 90 -19.46 12.93 2.41
N THR A 91 -18.55 13.78 2.89
CA THR A 91 -17.13 13.68 2.52
C THR A 91 -16.52 12.48 3.23
N GLU A 92 -15.73 11.70 2.50
CA GLU A 92 -15.04 10.53 3.04
C GLU A 92 -13.53 10.77 3.06
N ARG A 93 -12.87 10.40 4.16
CA ARG A 93 -11.42 10.51 4.34
C ARG A 93 -10.89 9.24 4.99
N ASN A 94 -10.63 8.24 4.16
CA ASN A 94 -10.21 6.89 4.57
C ASN A 94 -8.78 6.56 4.08
N ASP A 95 -7.93 7.59 3.97
CA ASP A 95 -6.61 7.57 3.32
C ASP A 95 -5.54 8.34 4.13
N ALA A 96 -5.75 8.54 5.42
CA ALA A 96 -4.87 9.34 6.27
C ALA A 96 -3.47 8.73 6.39
N ILE A 97 -3.39 7.43 6.65
CA ILE A 97 -2.14 6.68 6.75
C ILE A 97 -1.46 6.65 5.40
N PHE A 98 -2.17 6.29 4.33
CA PHE A 98 -1.61 6.24 2.98
C PHE A 98 -0.99 7.57 2.55
N ARG A 99 -1.70 8.70 2.76
CA ARG A 99 -1.16 10.03 2.45
C ARG A 99 0.11 10.36 3.21
N ALA A 100 0.23 9.91 4.46
CA ALA A 100 1.41 10.17 5.28
C ALA A 100 2.66 9.41 4.76
N ILE A 101 2.47 8.30 4.05
CA ILE A 101 3.57 7.41 3.64
C ILE A 101 3.80 7.33 2.13
N VAL A 102 2.95 7.93 1.30
CA VAL A 102 2.97 7.72 -0.16
C VAL A 102 4.32 8.10 -0.80
N GLY A 103 5.01 9.10 -0.27
CA GLY A 103 6.37 9.47 -0.71
C GLY A 103 7.44 8.40 -0.41
N GLU A 104 7.11 7.46 0.47
CA GLU A 104 7.95 6.36 0.92
C GLU A 104 7.43 4.99 0.45
N ILE A 105 6.46 4.97 -0.47
CA ILE A 105 5.82 3.72 -0.92
C ILE A 105 6.81 2.72 -1.53
N HIS A 106 7.96 3.21 -2.02
CA HIS A 106 9.09 2.41 -2.51
C HIS A 106 9.72 1.51 -1.43
N VAL A 107 9.39 1.72 -0.16
CA VAL A 107 9.80 0.85 0.95
C VAL A 107 8.98 -0.44 0.98
N LEU A 108 7.76 -0.45 0.41
CA LEU A 108 6.92 -1.65 0.36
C LEU A 108 7.43 -2.67 -0.67
N PRO A 109 7.19 -3.98 -0.43
CA PRO A 109 7.42 -5.01 -1.44
C PRO A 109 6.60 -4.73 -2.70
N ARG A 110 7.17 -5.03 -3.88
CA ARG A 110 6.53 -4.78 -5.18
C ARG A 110 5.11 -5.36 -5.26
N ASP A 111 4.95 -6.59 -4.79
CA ASP A 111 3.66 -7.32 -4.84
C ASP A 111 2.62 -6.75 -3.85
N THR A 112 3.04 -5.89 -2.91
CA THR A 112 2.14 -5.12 -2.04
C THR A 112 1.78 -3.77 -2.65
N VAL A 113 2.71 -3.14 -3.39
CA VAL A 113 2.51 -1.77 -3.92
C VAL A 113 1.32 -1.73 -4.87
N ASP A 114 1.26 -2.62 -5.86
CA ASP A 114 0.25 -2.54 -6.92
C ASP A 114 -1.19 -2.64 -6.38
N PRO A 115 -1.55 -3.66 -5.55
CA PRO A 115 -2.91 -3.75 -4.99
C PRO A 115 -3.28 -2.57 -4.08
N VAL A 116 -2.32 -2.08 -3.28
CA VAL A 116 -2.52 -0.93 -2.39
C VAL A 116 -2.78 0.33 -3.21
N VAL A 117 -1.98 0.58 -4.24
CA VAL A 117 -2.15 1.76 -5.12
C VAL A 117 -3.48 1.70 -5.87
N LEU A 118 -3.87 0.55 -6.40
CA LEU A 118 -5.17 0.37 -7.07
C LEU A 118 -6.33 0.69 -6.12
N TYR A 119 -6.30 0.18 -4.90
CA TYR A 119 -7.30 0.48 -3.88
C TYR A 119 -7.39 1.99 -3.58
N TYR A 120 -6.28 2.65 -3.27
CA TYR A 120 -6.31 4.09 -2.95
C TYR A 120 -6.63 4.96 -4.17
N SER A 121 -6.31 4.50 -5.39
CA SER A 121 -6.77 5.14 -6.62
C SER A 121 -8.29 5.10 -6.75
N GLN A 122 -8.93 3.97 -6.40
CA GLN A 122 -10.39 3.86 -6.36
C GLN A 122 -11.00 4.79 -5.31
N LEU A 123 -10.38 4.92 -4.14
CA LEU A 123 -10.84 5.86 -3.10
C LEU A 123 -10.79 7.32 -3.60
N ASN A 124 -9.77 7.69 -4.37
CA ASN A 124 -9.68 9.01 -4.99
C ASN A 124 -10.77 9.22 -6.06
N ALA A 125 -11.07 8.19 -6.86
CA ALA A 125 -12.16 8.25 -7.83
C ALA A 125 -13.52 8.42 -7.14
N ILE A 126 -13.75 7.70 -6.03
CA ILE A 126 -14.96 7.87 -5.20
C ILE A 126 -15.04 9.30 -4.64
N ALA A 127 -13.94 9.85 -4.14
CA ALA A 127 -13.91 11.22 -3.63
C ALA A 127 -14.27 12.26 -4.72
N ALA A 128 -13.76 12.09 -5.94
CA ALA A 128 -14.13 12.95 -7.07
C ALA A 128 -15.63 12.82 -7.42
N MET A 129 -16.16 11.58 -7.44
CA MET A 129 -17.59 11.36 -7.65
C MET A 129 -18.45 11.98 -6.53
N ILE A 130 -17.99 11.95 -5.27
CA ILE A 130 -18.67 12.64 -4.16
C ILE A 130 -18.76 14.14 -4.44
N ASP A 131 -17.67 14.77 -4.89
CA ASP A 131 -17.65 16.20 -5.19
C ASP A 131 -18.65 16.55 -6.31
N ASP A 132 -18.72 15.72 -7.37
CA ASP A 132 -19.68 15.88 -8.47
C ASP A 132 -21.14 15.71 -8.01
N LEU A 133 -21.43 14.69 -7.18
CA LEU A 133 -22.78 14.43 -6.69
C LEU A 133 -23.27 15.50 -5.71
N ARG A 134 -22.38 16.17 -4.98
CA ARG A 134 -22.74 17.22 -4.03
C ARG A 134 -23.22 18.51 -4.68
N VAL A 135 -22.79 18.77 -5.91
CA VAL A 135 -23.20 19.95 -6.69
C VAL A 135 -24.32 19.63 -7.69
N LEU A 136 -24.85 18.41 -7.63
CA LEU A 136 -25.88 17.91 -8.53
C LEU A 136 -27.20 18.66 -8.34
N ASP A 137 -27.80 19.08 -9.46
CA ASP A 137 -29.12 19.70 -9.48
C ASP A 137 -30.13 18.75 -10.13
N VAL A 138 -30.80 17.95 -9.30
CA VAL A 138 -31.78 16.94 -9.75
C VAL A 138 -32.91 17.57 -10.57
N THR A 139 -33.27 18.82 -10.30
CA THR A 139 -34.33 19.51 -11.05
C THR A 139 -33.95 19.77 -12.51
N LYS A 140 -32.65 19.94 -12.79
CA LYS A 140 -32.13 20.16 -14.15
C LYS A 140 -31.88 18.87 -14.90
N ILE A 141 -31.34 17.86 -14.23
CA ILE A 141 -30.88 16.64 -14.89
C ILE A 141 -31.92 15.52 -14.94
N GLY A 142 -32.96 15.62 -14.10
CA GLY A 142 -34.01 14.62 -13.97
C GLY A 142 -33.64 13.47 -13.01
N PRO A 143 -34.66 12.82 -12.41
CA PRO A 143 -34.47 11.77 -11.42
C PRO A 143 -33.81 10.52 -11.98
N GLU A 144 -34.07 10.11 -13.24
CA GLU A 144 -33.44 8.88 -13.78
C GLU A 144 -31.93 9.04 -13.94
N ARG A 145 -31.48 10.23 -14.40
CA ARG A 145 -30.05 10.51 -14.53
C ARG A 145 -29.37 10.62 -13.16
N ALA A 146 -30.02 11.28 -12.21
CA ALA A 146 -29.52 11.38 -10.84
C ALA A 146 -29.38 9.99 -10.19
N ALA A 147 -30.39 9.12 -10.37
CA ALA A 147 -30.36 7.74 -9.89
C ALA A 147 -29.26 6.92 -10.57
N GLY A 148 -29.02 7.13 -11.87
CA GLY A 148 -27.91 6.52 -12.61
C GLY A 148 -26.54 6.90 -12.04
N MET A 149 -26.30 8.19 -11.82
CA MET A 149 -25.03 8.67 -11.22
C MET A 149 -24.84 8.14 -9.80
N TYR A 150 -25.91 8.13 -8.99
CA TYR A 150 -25.85 7.57 -7.65
C TYR A 150 -25.60 6.05 -7.65
N ARG A 151 -26.19 5.31 -8.59
CA ARG A 151 -25.90 3.89 -8.79
C ARG A 151 -24.41 3.66 -9.09
N ASP A 152 -23.85 4.45 -10.01
CA ASP A 152 -22.45 4.31 -10.40
C ASP A 152 -21.52 4.59 -9.21
N TYR A 153 -21.83 5.60 -8.39
CA TYR A 153 -21.16 5.85 -7.11
C TYR A 153 -21.23 4.66 -6.14
N ILE A 154 -22.41 4.03 -5.98
CA ILE A 154 -22.55 2.84 -5.12
C ILE A 154 -21.74 1.67 -5.68
N SER A 155 -21.75 1.45 -7.00
CA SER A 155 -20.94 0.42 -7.65
C SER A 155 -19.45 0.61 -7.38
N MET A 156 -18.95 1.85 -7.44
CA MET A 156 -17.55 2.14 -7.11
C MET A 156 -17.21 1.79 -5.66
N LYS A 157 -18.14 1.99 -4.71
CA LYS A 157 -17.95 1.60 -3.30
C LYS A 157 -17.98 0.09 -3.11
N VAL A 158 -18.78 -0.64 -3.87
CA VAL A 158 -18.77 -2.11 -3.87
C VAL A 158 -17.44 -2.63 -4.42
N GLU A 159 -16.97 -2.09 -5.54
CA GLU A 159 -15.67 -2.43 -6.12
C GLU A 159 -14.50 -2.14 -5.17
N ALA A 160 -14.57 -1.06 -4.39
CA ALA A 160 -13.57 -0.76 -3.37
C ALA A 160 -13.46 -1.85 -2.30
N ILE A 161 -14.52 -2.64 -2.06
CA ILE A 161 -14.47 -3.81 -1.16
C ILE A 161 -13.55 -4.88 -1.75
N GLU A 162 -13.75 -5.22 -3.02
CA GLU A 162 -12.95 -6.24 -3.71
C GLU A 162 -11.48 -5.81 -3.81
N MET A 163 -11.21 -4.56 -4.22
CA MET A 163 -9.85 -4.03 -4.27
C MET A 163 -9.19 -3.97 -2.90
N GLY A 164 -9.95 -3.62 -1.86
CA GLY A 164 -9.47 -3.59 -0.49
C GLY A 164 -9.12 -4.99 0.02
N ASP A 165 -9.92 -6.01 -0.30
CA ASP A 165 -9.62 -7.40 0.07
C ASP A 165 -8.34 -7.89 -0.60
N ASN A 166 -8.16 -7.61 -1.89
CA ASN A 166 -6.93 -7.92 -2.61
C ASN A 166 -5.70 -7.24 -1.98
N ALA A 167 -5.83 -5.97 -1.56
CA ALA A 167 -4.77 -5.25 -0.87
C ALA A 167 -4.46 -5.86 0.51
N LEU A 168 -5.48 -6.22 1.30
CA LEU A 168 -5.30 -6.87 2.59
C LEU A 168 -4.63 -8.25 2.46
N GLU A 169 -4.97 -9.01 1.41
CA GLU A 169 -4.33 -10.29 1.10
C GLU A 169 -2.85 -10.11 0.74
N ALA A 170 -2.53 -9.16 -0.15
CA ALA A 170 -1.16 -8.87 -0.55
C ALA A 170 -0.28 -8.42 0.63
N ILE A 171 -0.83 -7.58 1.52
CA ILE A 171 -0.14 -7.16 2.74
C ILE A 171 0.10 -8.36 3.68
N ARG A 172 -0.91 -9.22 3.89
CA ARG A 172 -0.78 -10.41 4.75
C ARG A 172 0.23 -11.40 4.21
N ALA A 173 0.22 -11.67 2.91
CA ALA A 173 1.17 -12.59 2.27
C ALA A 173 2.63 -12.14 2.51
N ASN A 174 2.88 -10.82 2.48
CA ASN A 174 4.20 -10.26 2.75
C ASN A 174 4.57 -10.25 4.25
N ILE A 175 3.63 -10.00 5.16
CA ILE A 175 3.88 -10.06 6.61
C ILE A 175 4.21 -11.50 7.05
N ASP A 176 3.49 -12.49 6.53
CA ASP A 176 3.66 -13.91 6.89
C ASP A 176 4.86 -14.58 6.16
N GLY A 177 5.56 -13.86 5.28
CA GLY A 177 6.68 -14.39 4.49
C GLY A 177 6.28 -15.38 3.39
N ARG A 178 5.01 -15.36 2.95
CA ARG A 178 4.50 -16.22 1.86
C ARG A 178 4.52 -15.55 0.48
N ALA A 179 4.97 -14.30 0.37
CA ALA A 179 5.15 -13.65 -0.93
C ALA A 179 6.25 -14.38 -1.72
N ASP A 180 5.84 -15.00 -2.83
CA ASP A 180 6.73 -15.72 -3.75
C ASP A 180 7.64 -14.71 -4.48
N PRO A 181 8.96 -14.71 -4.27
CA PRO A 181 9.86 -13.76 -4.92
C PRO A 181 9.95 -13.94 -6.45
N ASP A 182 9.44 -15.05 -7.01
CA ASP A 182 9.61 -15.44 -8.41
C ASP A 182 8.29 -15.48 -9.22
N GLY A 183 7.20 -14.89 -8.71
CA GLY A 183 5.86 -14.90 -9.35
C GLY A 183 5.71 -14.13 -10.68
N VAL A 184 6.80 -13.71 -11.33
CA VAL A 184 6.78 -13.08 -12.66
C VAL A 184 7.66 -13.90 -13.61
N ASN A 185 7.09 -14.95 -14.20
CA ASN A 185 7.59 -15.48 -15.45
C ASN A 185 6.76 -14.93 -16.61
N SER A 186 7.40 -14.02 -17.33
CA SER A 186 7.02 -13.35 -18.58
C SER A 186 6.39 -14.24 -19.66
N PRO A 187 5.62 -13.63 -20.58
CA PRO A 187 4.78 -14.33 -21.53
C PRO A 187 5.58 -15.06 -22.62
N ALA A 188 5.11 -16.27 -22.94
CA ALA A 188 5.16 -16.92 -24.25
C ALA A 188 6.29 -16.49 -25.21
N SER A 189 7.51 -16.98 -25.00
CA SER A 189 8.50 -17.12 -26.05
C SER A 189 8.81 -18.60 -26.27
N GLY A 190 8.02 -19.23 -27.14
CA GLY A 190 8.18 -20.62 -27.57
C GLY A 190 7.69 -20.82 -29.00
N ARG A 191 8.40 -20.21 -29.95
CA ARG A 191 8.21 -20.39 -31.39
C ARG A 191 8.99 -21.62 -31.87
N SER A 192 8.33 -22.46 -32.67
CA SER A 192 8.89 -23.35 -33.72
C SER A 192 9.64 -24.64 -33.29
N GLY A 193 9.20 -25.76 -33.87
CA GLY A 193 10.14 -26.79 -34.34
C GLY A 193 9.83 -28.25 -33.98
N ARG A 194 8.78 -28.86 -34.55
CA ARG A 194 8.82 -30.10 -35.34
C ARG A 194 7.42 -30.60 -35.69
#